data_AF-A0AAE5MIP6-F1
#
_entry.id   AF-A0AAE5MIP6-F1
#
_cell.length_a   1.000
_cell.length_b   1.000
_cell.length_c   1.000
_cell.angle_alpha   90.00
_cell.angle_beta   90.00
_cell.angle_gamma   90.00
#
_symmetry.space_group_name_H-M   'P 1'
#
loop_
_entity.id
_entity.type
_entity.pdbx_description
1 polymer ?
#
loop_
_entity_poly.entity_id
_entity_poly.type
_entity_poly.pdbx_seq_one_letter_code
_entity_poly.pdbx_strand_id
1 'polypeptide(L)'
;MFESRGGVEELAVGDVARDALRFVELSELARIENMHAARKVLLAGELTLSALERDVALRGGDIRDCGNEAIAEVSTRLGCSHTMASHFCDLGVDLRLRLPLTCAAFLAGDLDYARAWRIHRETAGLSPETLALLEGEIVRSALRLAPAALGREIRELIVRVSPDEAASDREVAEAECRVRVRPVGPLSEFTAILTAEQGQAAWQLVCEMADTVCKKDRRGRQILLVDAFVALLHGESALPCTCEKSDCPKVAAASMPSRRKPLVQITVDVATLLGLTASPAYLDGHGPIDPELARTLAEDATWRAMLTEMVDLATELGLVADGMASADTDAGAADDLLPTGPPTEPMQRRRGLHVFRARGTRHRSGRVPHRDANRSGERVGPPPPGTGTTVSGIESALEADPTMRRGCHPDGHGGLSEPQAGALVYRPDAATTAMVRTRDSLCRFPGCSVPAARCQLDHVVPFSHRNPRAGGWTIVSNLQCLCQFHHNLKTMGRVDASMLGAGVMVWTSRYGTTTVTLPGGMFVQDSASALVPRLPCMRSRHDSPATYSDGESPPF
;
A
#
# COMPACT_ATOMS: atom_id res chain seq x y z
N MET A 1 -39.51 42.85 43.73
CA MET A 1 -38.31 42.34 43.04
C MET A 1 -38.01 40.94 43.56
N PHE A 2 -38.67 39.88 43.04
CA PHE A 2 -38.26 38.46 43.17
C PHE A 2 -39.24 37.50 42.43
N GLU A 3 -39.61 37.82 41.18
CA GLU A 3 -40.47 36.94 40.35
C GLU A 3 -39.90 36.82 38.93
N SER A 4 -38.90 35.94 38.77
CA SER A 4 -38.40 35.53 37.44
C SER A 4 -37.63 34.20 37.40
N ARG A 5 -37.50 33.46 38.52
CA ARG A 5 -36.73 32.20 38.56
C ARG A 5 -37.50 30.96 38.08
N GLY A 6 -38.82 30.89 38.33
CA GLY A 6 -39.62 29.68 38.05
C GLY A 6 -39.62 29.27 36.57
N GLY A 7 -39.76 30.22 35.63
CA GLY A 7 -39.82 29.91 34.21
C GLY A 7 -38.52 29.34 33.61
N VAL A 8 -37.36 29.59 34.23
CA VAL A 8 -36.08 29.03 33.78
C VAL A 8 -35.90 27.59 34.30
N GLU A 9 -36.34 27.32 35.53
CA GLU A 9 -36.32 25.97 36.10
C GLU A 9 -37.31 25.05 35.38
N GLU A 10 -38.51 25.52 35.05
CA GLU A 10 -39.54 24.70 34.38
C GLU A 10 -39.16 24.36 32.92
N LEU A 11 -38.54 25.30 32.18
CA LEU A 11 -37.95 25.02 30.86
C LEU A 11 -36.76 24.04 30.96
N ALA A 12 -35.86 24.23 31.94
CA ALA A 12 -34.71 23.36 32.12
C ALA A 12 -35.12 21.92 32.51
N VAL A 13 -36.16 21.74 33.33
CA VAL A 13 -36.74 20.43 33.64
C VAL A 13 -37.36 19.79 32.40
N GLY A 14 -38.03 20.57 31.55
CA GLY A 14 -38.56 20.10 30.26
C GLY A 14 -37.48 19.64 29.28
N ASP A 15 -36.33 20.31 29.25
CA ASP A 15 -35.19 19.93 28.41
C ASP A 15 -34.48 18.67 28.95
N VAL A 16 -34.26 18.57 30.27
CA VAL A 16 -33.70 17.35 30.91
C VAL A 16 -34.60 16.13 30.69
N ALA A 17 -35.92 16.28 30.77
CA ALA A 17 -36.86 15.19 30.49
C ALA A 17 -36.82 14.75 29.01
N ARG A 18 -36.62 15.70 28.08
CA ARG A 18 -36.46 15.40 26.65
C ARG A 18 -35.16 14.66 26.36
N ASP A 19 -34.06 15.06 27.01
CA ASP A 19 -32.77 14.39 26.88
C ASP A 19 -32.77 13.00 27.54
N ALA A 20 -33.49 12.80 28.65
CA ALA A 20 -33.70 11.48 29.23
C ALA A 20 -34.39 10.50 28.24
N LEU A 21 -35.41 10.95 27.51
CA LEU A 21 -36.05 10.14 26.46
C LEU A 21 -35.09 9.83 25.30
N ARG A 22 -34.28 10.80 24.88
CA ARG A 22 -33.23 10.59 23.85
C ARG A 22 -32.16 9.59 24.29
N PHE A 23 -31.79 9.56 25.57
CA PHE A 23 -30.86 8.55 26.10
C PHE A 23 -31.47 7.14 26.12
N VAL A 24 -32.78 7.01 26.35
CA VAL A 24 -33.49 5.72 26.21
C VAL A 24 -33.49 5.27 24.75
N GLU A 25 -33.90 6.14 23.82
CA GLU A 25 -33.90 5.86 22.38
C GLU A 25 -32.50 5.46 21.86
N LEU A 26 -31.46 6.20 22.25
CA LEU A 26 -30.06 5.89 21.93
C LEU A 26 -29.65 4.51 22.45
N SER A 27 -30.11 4.12 23.64
CA SER A 27 -29.81 2.83 24.25
C SER A 27 -30.52 1.67 23.53
N GLU A 28 -31.77 1.85 23.10
CA GLU A 28 -32.48 0.85 22.31
C GLU A 28 -31.87 0.68 20.91
N LEU A 29 -31.51 1.78 20.24
CA LEU A 29 -30.83 1.74 18.95
C LEU A 29 -29.47 1.02 19.03
N ALA A 30 -28.68 1.28 20.07
CA ALA A 30 -27.43 0.57 20.31
C ALA A 30 -27.65 -0.94 20.54
N ARG A 31 -28.71 -1.31 21.28
CA ARG A 31 -29.08 -2.72 21.49
C ARG A 31 -29.48 -3.40 20.18
N ILE A 32 -30.19 -2.70 19.29
CA ILE A 32 -30.54 -3.19 17.94
C ILE A 32 -29.28 -3.37 17.08
N GLU A 33 -28.37 -2.38 17.06
CA GLU A 33 -27.08 -2.49 16.35
C GLU A 33 -26.28 -3.71 16.83
N ASN A 34 -26.20 -3.92 18.15
CA ASN A 34 -25.53 -5.08 18.74
C ASN A 34 -26.13 -6.41 18.27
N MET A 35 -27.47 -6.55 18.26
CA MET A 35 -28.15 -7.76 17.76
C MET A 35 -27.83 -8.03 16.27
N HIS A 36 -27.77 -6.99 15.44
CA HIS A 36 -27.40 -7.12 14.04
C HIS A 36 -25.91 -7.45 13.85
N ALA A 37 -25.02 -6.87 14.67
CA ALA A 37 -23.61 -7.21 14.69
C ALA A 37 -23.38 -8.68 15.09
N ALA A 38 -24.09 -9.19 16.10
CA ALA A 38 -24.05 -10.59 16.52
C ALA A 38 -24.44 -11.55 15.39
N ARG A 39 -25.56 -11.28 14.72
CA ARG A 39 -26.02 -12.08 13.56
C ARG A 39 -25.01 -12.11 12.41
N LYS A 40 -24.41 -10.95 12.09
CA LYS A 40 -23.36 -10.83 11.06
C LYS A 40 -22.12 -11.68 11.40
N VAL A 41 -21.65 -11.59 12.64
CA VAL A 41 -20.50 -12.36 13.14
C VAL A 41 -20.79 -13.87 13.13
N LEU A 42 -21.96 -14.29 13.62
CA LEU A 42 -22.33 -15.71 13.64
C LEU A 42 -22.50 -16.31 12.24
N LEU A 43 -22.92 -15.51 11.25
CA LEU A 43 -22.97 -15.93 9.84
C LEU A 43 -21.56 -16.05 9.24
N ALA A 44 -20.64 -15.13 9.54
CA ALA A 44 -19.23 -15.25 9.13
C ALA A 44 -18.58 -16.50 9.72
N GLY A 45 -18.87 -16.83 10.99
CA GLY A 45 -18.46 -18.09 11.62
C GLY A 45 -19.01 -19.33 10.91
N GLU A 46 -20.29 -19.32 10.49
CA GLU A 46 -20.89 -20.43 9.73
C GLU A 46 -20.24 -20.67 8.37
N LEU A 47 -19.99 -19.59 7.63
CA LEU A 47 -19.28 -19.63 6.35
C LEU A 47 -17.85 -20.16 6.52
N THR A 48 -17.21 -19.84 7.65
CA THR A 48 -15.86 -20.32 8.01
C THR A 48 -15.87 -21.82 8.30
N LEU A 49 -16.80 -22.31 9.12
CA LEU A 49 -16.97 -23.75 9.38
C LEU A 49 -17.28 -24.53 8.10
N SER A 50 -18.20 -24.03 7.27
CA SER A 50 -18.53 -24.63 5.97
C SER A 50 -17.35 -24.62 4.99
N ALA A 51 -16.48 -23.61 5.03
CA ALA A 51 -15.24 -23.60 4.25
C ALA A 51 -14.23 -24.63 4.77
N LEU A 52 -14.02 -24.70 6.09
CA LEU A 52 -13.15 -25.69 6.75
C LEU A 52 -13.55 -27.13 6.39
N GLU A 53 -14.84 -27.48 6.50
CA GLU A 53 -15.37 -28.81 6.15
C GLU A 53 -15.06 -29.18 4.69
N ARG A 54 -15.27 -28.24 3.76
CA ARG A 54 -14.99 -28.44 2.33
C ARG A 54 -13.50 -28.53 2.01
N ASP A 55 -12.67 -27.74 2.70
CA ASP A 55 -11.23 -27.78 2.51
C ASP A 55 -10.64 -29.11 3.02
N VAL A 56 -11.05 -29.58 4.20
CA VAL A 56 -10.65 -30.89 4.77
C VAL A 56 -11.03 -32.04 3.85
N ALA A 57 -12.26 -32.04 3.32
CA ALA A 57 -12.74 -33.06 2.37
C ALA A 57 -11.95 -33.10 1.06
N LEU A 58 -11.48 -31.94 0.57
CA LEU A 58 -10.71 -31.84 -0.68
C LEU A 58 -9.21 -32.09 -0.51
N ARG A 59 -8.66 -31.89 0.70
CA ARG A 59 -7.21 -31.95 0.98
C ARG A 59 -6.75 -33.18 1.76
N GLY A 60 -7.63 -34.16 1.97
CA GLY A 60 -7.27 -35.39 2.68
C GLY A 60 -6.81 -35.15 4.13
N GLY A 61 -7.33 -34.09 4.77
CA GLY A 61 -6.96 -33.71 6.14
C GLY A 61 -5.83 -32.69 6.30
N ASP A 62 -5.25 -32.14 5.22
CA ASP A 62 -4.32 -31.00 5.36
C ASP A 62 -5.07 -29.71 5.71
N ILE A 63 -5.05 -29.35 7.00
CA ILE A 63 -5.71 -28.17 7.57
C ILE A 63 -5.01 -26.84 7.25
N ARG A 64 -3.87 -26.84 6.57
CA ARG A 64 -3.13 -25.62 6.25
C ARG A 64 -3.90 -24.79 5.21
N ASP A 65 -4.02 -23.49 5.49
CA ASP A 65 -4.81 -22.51 4.74
C ASP A 65 -6.33 -22.76 4.70
N CYS A 66 -6.88 -23.68 5.49
CA CYS A 66 -8.32 -23.94 5.50
C CYS A 66 -9.10 -22.79 6.13
N GLY A 67 -10.27 -22.47 5.57
CA GLY A 67 -11.08 -21.33 6.03
C GLY A 67 -10.61 -19.96 5.51
N ASN A 68 -9.39 -19.83 4.99
CA ASN A 68 -8.87 -18.58 4.39
C ASN A 68 -9.78 -18.02 3.28
N GLU A 69 -10.49 -18.88 2.55
CA GLU A 69 -11.49 -18.42 1.59
C GLU A 69 -12.64 -17.66 2.25
N ALA A 70 -13.17 -18.13 3.38
CA ALA A 70 -14.28 -17.47 4.05
C ALA A 70 -13.88 -16.04 4.45
N ILE A 71 -12.64 -15.86 4.92
CA ILE A 71 -12.10 -14.54 5.25
C ILE A 71 -12.02 -13.65 3.99
N ALA A 72 -11.50 -14.16 2.88
CA ALA A 72 -11.39 -13.41 1.62
C ALA A 72 -12.78 -13.04 1.04
N GLU A 73 -13.74 -13.96 1.06
CA GLU A 73 -15.11 -13.74 0.60
C GLU A 73 -15.85 -12.73 1.52
N VAL A 74 -15.72 -12.85 2.84
CA VAL A 74 -16.28 -11.91 3.82
C VAL A 74 -15.66 -10.52 3.68
N SER A 75 -14.34 -10.41 3.50
CA SER A 75 -13.66 -9.12 3.29
C SER A 75 -14.17 -8.43 2.03
N THR A 76 -14.32 -9.18 0.94
CA THR A 76 -14.78 -8.67 -0.36
C THR A 76 -16.25 -8.25 -0.30
N ARG A 77 -17.15 -9.10 0.21
CA ARG A 77 -18.60 -8.79 0.29
C ARG A 77 -18.96 -7.67 1.25
N LEU A 78 -18.21 -7.51 2.35
CA LEU A 78 -18.44 -6.44 3.32
C LEU A 78 -17.63 -5.17 3.02
N GLY A 79 -16.83 -5.15 1.95
CA GLY A 79 -15.95 -4.02 1.61
C GLY A 79 -14.96 -3.67 2.73
N CYS A 80 -14.55 -4.66 3.54
CA CYS A 80 -13.78 -4.44 4.76
C CYS A 80 -12.37 -5.03 4.68
N SER A 81 -11.46 -4.59 5.54
CA SER A 81 -10.09 -5.13 5.56
C SER A 81 -10.08 -6.62 5.89
N HIS A 82 -9.12 -7.36 5.33
CA HIS A 82 -8.89 -8.77 5.63
C HIS A 82 -8.79 -9.06 7.14
N THR A 83 -8.13 -8.19 7.90
CA THR A 83 -8.03 -8.27 9.36
C THR A 83 -9.41 -8.27 10.03
N MET A 84 -10.32 -7.40 9.58
CA MET A 84 -11.67 -7.30 10.14
C MET A 84 -12.55 -8.48 9.73
N ALA A 85 -12.39 -8.99 8.50
CA ALA A 85 -13.04 -10.22 8.09
C ALA A 85 -12.59 -11.42 8.94
N SER A 86 -11.28 -11.55 9.22
CA SER A 86 -10.74 -12.55 10.14
C SER A 86 -11.42 -12.41 11.49
N HIS A 87 -11.44 -11.21 12.07
CA HIS A 87 -12.07 -11.00 13.36
C HIS A 87 -13.55 -11.41 13.41
N PHE A 88 -14.32 -11.24 12.31
CA PHE A 88 -15.71 -11.72 12.25
C PHE A 88 -15.80 -13.25 12.13
N CYS A 89 -14.91 -13.87 11.35
CA CYS A 89 -14.79 -15.32 11.22
C CYS A 89 -14.38 -15.98 12.55
N ASP A 90 -13.28 -15.53 13.15
CA ASP A 90 -12.65 -16.07 14.36
C ASP A 90 -13.60 -15.98 15.56
N LEU A 91 -14.18 -14.80 15.81
CA LEU A 91 -15.21 -14.61 16.84
C LEU A 91 -16.47 -15.42 16.53
N GLY A 92 -16.89 -15.50 15.25
CA GLY A 92 -18.07 -16.24 14.84
C GLY A 92 -17.95 -17.76 15.08
N VAL A 93 -16.75 -18.31 14.95
CA VAL A 93 -16.44 -19.71 15.28
C VAL A 93 -16.44 -19.90 16.80
N ASP A 94 -15.75 -19.03 17.56
CA ASP A 94 -15.65 -19.15 19.02
C ASP A 94 -17.01 -18.98 19.73
N LEU A 95 -17.87 -18.07 19.27
CA LEU A 95 -19.25 -17.91 19.80
C LEU A 95 -20.14 -19.14 19.52
N ARG A 96 -19.77 -19.99 18.56
CA ARG A 96 -20.48 -21.25 18.27
C ARG A 96 -19.93 -22.44 19.04
N LEU A 97 -18.61 -22.49 19.27
CA LEU A 97 -17.93 -23.69 19.75
C LEU A 97 -17.37 -23.58 21.19
N ARG A 98 -17.10 -22.37 21.70
CA ARG A 98 -16.37 -22.13 22.96
C ARG A 98 -17.06 -21.15 23.91
N LEU A 99 -17.87 -20.21 23.41
CA LEU A 99 -18.39 -19.07 24.17
C LEU A 99 -19.94 -18.95 24.12
N PRO A 100 -20.69 -19.94 24.65
CA PRO A 100 -22.15 -19.97 24.56
C PRO A 100 -22.86 -18.85 25.35
N LEU A 101 -22.38 -18.47 26.53
CA LEU A 101 -23.00 -17.40 27.33
C LEU A 101 -22.74 -16.01 26.72
N THR A 102 -21.54 -15.82 26.16
CA THR A 102 -21.16 -14.61 25.42
C THR A 102 -21.99 -14.48 24.15
N CYS A 103 -22.21 -15.60 23.45
CA CYS A 103 -23.06 -15.68 22.27
C CYS A 103 -24.51 -15.28 22.58
N ALA A 104 -25.08 -15.81 23.66
CA ALA A 104 -26.43 -15.47 24.11
C ALA A 104 -26.56 -13.96 24.45
N ALA A 105 -25.61 -13.40 25.22
CA ALA A 105 -25.63 -11.99 25.60
C ALA A 105 -25.42 -11.03 24.40
N PHE A 106 -24.59 -11.42 23.42
CA PHE A 106 -24.40 -10.64 22.19
C PHE A 106 -25.64 -10.72 21.27
N LEU A 107 -26.25 -11.90 21.11
CA LEU A 107 -27.51 -12.09 20.38
C LEU A 107 -28.70 -11.37 21.01
N ALA A 108 -28.70 -11.18 22.34
CA ALA A 108 -29.67 -10.35 23.04
C ALA A 108 -29.45 -8.84 22.78
N GLY A 109 -28.25 -8.43 22.37
CA GLY A 109 -27.84 -7.04 22.19
C GLY A 109 -27.22 -6.39 23.43
N ASP A 110 -27.04 -7.15 24.51
CA ASP A 110 -26.55 -6.66 25.80
C ASP A 110 -25.02 -6.49 25.84
N LEU A 111 -24.32 -7.16 24.91
CA LEU A 111 -22.91 -6.91 24.61
C LEU A 111 -22.77 -6.26 23.23
N ASP A 112 -21.83 -5.32 23.11
CA ASP A 112 -21.38 -4.82 21.81
C ASP A 112 -20.27 -5.71 21.21
N TYR A 113 -19.99 -5.50 19.92
CA TYR A 113 -18.91 -6.20 19.22
C TYR A 113 -17.54 -6.02 19.88
N ALA A 114 -17.23 -4.85 20.46
CA ALA A 114 -15.94 -4.60 21.07
C ALA A 114 -15.74 -5.41 22.37
N ARG A 115 -16.81 -5.61 23.15
CA ARG A 115 -16.83 -6.50 24.33
C ARG A 115 -16.77 -7.97 23.92
N ALA A 116 -17.57 -8.40 22.96
CA ALA A 116 -17.55 -9.78 22.47
C ALA A 116 -16.17 -10.16 21.89
N TRP A 117 -15.59 -9.30 21.06
CA TRP A 117 -14.22 -9.44 20.53
C TRP A 117 -13.18 -9.46 21.66
N ARG A 118 -13.34 -8.61 22.68
CA ARG A 118 -12.45 -8.59 23.84
C ARG A 118 -12.48 -9.90 24.62
N ILE A 119 -13.66 -10.49 24.83
CA ILE A 119 -13.79 -11.78 25.51
C ILE A 119 -13.05 -12.85 24.73
N HIS A 120 -13.43 -13.09 23.47
CA HIS A 120 -12.78 -14.05 22.57
C HIS A 120 -11.25 -13.93 22.56
N ARG A 121 -10.72 -12.70 22.43
CA ARG A 121 -9.27 -12.48 22.35
C ARG A 121 -8.54 -12.77 23.66
N GLU A 122 -9.11 -12.42 24.80
CA GLU A 122 -8.47 -12.63 26.11
C GLU A 122 -8.76 -14.05 26.67
N THR A 123 -9.66 -14.83 26.06
CA THR A 123 -9.89 -16.26 26.33
C THR A 123 -9.40 -17.19 25.21
N ALA A 124 -8.62 -16.67 24.26
CA ALA A 124 -7.93 -17.49 23.27
C ALA A 124 -6.96 -18.47 23.97
N GLY A 125 -6.80 -19.68 23.44
CA GLY A 125 -5.90 -20.69 24.01
C GLY A 125 -6.39 -21.41 25.29
N LEU A 126 -7.29 -20.81 26.08
CA LEU A 126 -7.81 -21.44 27.31
C LEU A 126 -8.50 -22.79 27.05
N SER A 127 -8.29 -23.72 27.99
CA SER A 127 -8.93 -25.04 28.00
C SER A 127 -10.47 -24.94 28.07
N PRO A 128 -11.22 -25.91 27.52
CA PRO A 128 -12.68 -25.94 27.65
C PRO A 128 -13.15 -25.93 29.11
N GLU A 129 -12.42 -26.60 30.00
CA GLU A 129 -12.72 -26.70 31.43
C GLU A 129 -12.53 -25.36 32.14
N THR A 130 -11.38 -24.71 31.95
CA THR A 130 -11.09 -23.39 32.52
C THR A 130 -12.03 -22.32 31.96
N LEU A 131 -12.35 -22.38 30.66
CA LEU A 131 -13.29 -21.44 30.05
C LEU A 131 -14.72 -21.61 30.58
N ALA A 132 -15.17 -22.86 30.79
CA ALA A 132 -16.49 -23.13 31.37
C ALA A 132 -16.65 -22.61 32.82
N LEU A 133 -15.56 -22.60 33.60
CA LEU A 133 -15.54 -21.99 34.94
C LEU A 133 -15.60 -20.45 34.88
N LEU A 134 -14.97 -19.84 33.87
CA LEU A 134 -14.78 -18.40 33.79
C LEU A 134 -15.89 -17.64 33.06
N GLU A 135 -16.50 -18.21 32.01
CA GLU A 135 -17.36 -17.45 31.09
C GLU A 135 -18.51 -16.72 31.80
N GLY A 136 -19.16 -17.39 32.76
CA GLY A 136 -20.27 -16.81 33.53
C GLY A 136 -19.87 -15.62 34.41
N GLU A 137 -18.60 -15.50 34.82
CA GLU A 137 -18.07 -14.30 35.49
C GLU A 137 -17.67 -13.22 34.49
N ILE A 138 -17.01 -13.63 33.40
CA ILE A 138 -16.58 -12.73 32.33
C ILE A 138 -17.79 -11.98 31.73
N VAL A 139 -18.89 -12.68 31.40
CA VAL A 139 -20.11 -12.06 30.87
C VAL A 139 -20.73 -11.11 31.90
N ARG A 140 -20.81 -11.52 33.18
CA ARG A 140 -21.27 -10.63 34.26
C ARG A 140 -20.45 -9.35 34.31
N SER A 141 -19.12 -9.42 34.21
CA SER A 141 -18.25 -8.25 34.24
C SER A 141 -18.32 -7.40 32.95
N ALA A 142 -18.51 -8.04 31.79
CA ALA A 142 -18.67 -7.35 30.51
C ALA A 142 -19.88 -6.41 30.47
N LEU A 143 -20.99 -6.78 31.11
CA LEU A 143 -22.19 -5.94 31.24
C LEU A 143 -21.97 -4.64 32.05
N ARG A 144 -20.88 -4.53 32.82
CA ARG A 144 -20.57 -3.34 33.65
C ARG A 144 -19.32 -2.59 33.20
N LEU A 145 -18.38 -3.26 32.54
CA LEU A 145 -17.07 -2.71 32.21
C LEU A 145 -16.97 -2.26 30.75
N ALA A 146 -16.21 -1.19 30.50
CA ALA A 146 -15.76 -0.83 29.16
C ALA A 146 -14.68 -1.83 28.68
N PRO A 147 -14.51 -2.06 27.36
CA PRO A 147 -13.61 -3.09 26.82
C PRO A 147 -12.18 -3.06 27.37
N ALA A 148 -11.62 -1.86 27.58
CA ALA A 148 -10.28 -1.70 28.15
C ALA A 148 -10.17 -2.31 29.56
N ALA A 149 -11.11 -1.98 30.44
CA ALA A 149 -11.17 -2.50 31.82
C ALA A 149 -11.55 -3.98 31.85
N LEU A 150 -12.49 -4.41 30.99
CA LEU A 150 -12.89 -5.82 30.86
C LEU A 150 -11.70 -6.74 30.58
N GLY A 151 -10.78 -6.37 29.67
CA GLY A 151 -9.60 -7.19 29.41
C GLY A 151 -8.59 -7.24 30.56
N ARG A 152 -8.65 -6.29 31.51
CA ARG A 152 -7.87 -6.38 32.75
C ARG A 152 -8.50 -7.40 33.69
N GLU A 153 -9.81 -7.27 33.91
CA GLU A 153 -10.62 -8.18 34.73
C GLU A 153 -10.50 -9.63 34.26
N ILE A 154 -10.60 -9.89 32.95
CA ILE A 154 -10.45 -11.25 32.38
C ILE A 154 -9.07 -11.84 32.73
N ARG A 155 -7.97 -11.07 32.55
CA ARG A 155 -6.63 -11.58 32.90
C ARG A 155 -6.44 -11.81 34.41
N GLU A 156 -7.01 -10.95 35.25
CA GLU A 156 -7.02 -11.13 36.71
C GLU A 156 -7.88 -12.32 37.16
N LEU A 157 -8.94 -12.67 36.40
CA LEU A 157 -9.72 -13.90 36.59
C LEU A 157 -8.92 -15.14 36.15
N ILE A 158 -8.28 -15.11 34.98
CA ILE A 158 -7.47 -16.24 34.46
C ILE A 158 -6.33 -16.56 35.41
N VAL A 159 -5.49 -15.59 35.79
CA VAL A 159 -4.34 -15.80 36.71
C VAL A 159 -4.77 -16.38 38.06
N ARG A 160 -5.98 -16.02 38.53
CA ARG A 160 -6.55 -16.47 39.81
C ARG A 160 -7.15 -17.89 39.75
N VAL A 161 -7.63 -18.33 38.59
CA VAL A 161 -8.30 -19.63 38.41
C VAL A 161 -7.36 -20.69 37.82
N SER A 162 -6.56 -20.32 36.82
CA SER A 162 -5.58 -21.19 36.16
C SER A 162 -4.25 -20.43 35.94
N PRO A 163 -3.40 -20.33 36.98
CA PRO A 163 -2.09 -19.68 36.87
C PRO A 163 -1.16 -20.39 35.88
N ASP A 164 -1.32 -21.70 35.68
CA ASP A 164 -0.51 -22.50 34.75
C ASP A 164 -0.87 -22.18 33.29
N GLU A 165 -2.16 -22.01 32.95
CA GLU A 165 -2.55 -21.53 31.62
C GLU A 165 -2.13 -20.07 31.39
N ALA A 166 -2.17 -19.21 32.42
CA ALA A 166 -1.63 -17.85 32.32
C ALA A 166 -0.11 -17.84 32.07
N ALA A 167 0.62 -18.81 32.63
CA ALA A 167 2.05 -18.98 32.38
C ALA A 167 2.33 -19.50 30.95
N SER A 168 1.49 -20.42 30.44
CA SER A 168 1.56 -20.94 29.08
C SER A 168 1.22 -19.88 28.01
N ASP A 169 0.19 -19.06 28.25
CA ASP A 169 -0.18 -17.94 27.36
C ASP A 169 0.97 -16.93 27.20
N ARG A 170 1.71 -16.65 28.29
CA ARG A 170 2.93 -15.83 28.21
C ARG A 170 3.98 -16.43 27.27
N GLU A 171 4.22 -17.74 27.32
CA GLU A 171 5.22 -18.41 26.47
C GLU A 171 4.79 -18.41 24.98
N VAL A 172 3.49 -18.51 24.71
CA VAL A 172 2.95 -18.32 23.36
C VAL A 172 3.06 -16.85 22.92
N ALA A 173 2.76 -15.90 23.80
CA ALA A 173 2.84 -14.46 23.52
C ALA A 173 4.29 -13.97 23.30
N GLU A 174 5.29 -14.64 23.87
CA GLU A 174 6.71 -14.38 23.58
C GLU A 174 7.03 -14.61 22.09
N ALA A 175 6.41 -15.60 21.44
CA ALA A 175 6.55 -15.85 20.00
C ALA A 175 5.86 -14.78 19.10
N GLU A 176 4.91 -14.02 19.64
CA GLU A 176 4.26 -12.90 18.95
C GLU A 176 5.10 -11.61 18.93
N CYS A 177 6.22 -11.57 19.66
CA CYS A 177 7.11 -10.40 19.70
C CYS A 177 7.61 -10.02 18.30
N ARG A 178 7.41 -8.75 17.91
CA ARG A 178 7.68 -8.27 16.55
C ARG A 178 7.94 -6.78 16.48
N VAL A 179 8.74 -6.37 15.50
CA VAL A 179 8.94 -4.97 15.12
C VAL A 179 8.39 -4.75 13.71
N ARG A 180 7.63 -3.68 13.53
CA ARG A 180 7.05 -3.28 12.23
C ARG A 180 7.06 -1.77 12.05
N VAL A 181 7.08 -1.34 10.79
CA VAL A 181 6.83 0.04 10.37
C VAL A 181 5.67 0.05 9.37
N ARG A 182 4.79 1.05 9.47
CA ARG A 182 3.72 1.30 8.48
C ARG A 182 3.49 2.81 8.27
N PRO A 183 3.01 3.24 7.10
CA PRO A 183 2.59 4.63 6.89
C PRO A 183 1.36 4.99 7.73
N VAL A 184 1.30 6.26 8.16
CA VAL A 184 0.13 6.92 8.78
C VAL A 184 0.08 8.36 8.27
N GLY A 185 -0.59 8.57 7.13
CA GLY A 185 -0.53 9.85 6.42
C GLY A 185 0.92 10.20 6.02
N PRO A 186 1.40 11.44 6.25
CA PRO A 186 2.79 11.82 5.97
C PRO A 186 3.80 11.24 6.99
N LEU A 187 3.33 10.56 8.04
CA LEU A 187 4.17 10.00 9.11
C LEU A 187 4.36 8.49 8.93
N SER A 188 5.26 7.92 9.74
CA SER A 188 5.44 6.47 9.90
C SER A 188 5.14 6.08 11.34
N GLU A 189 4.30 5.05 11.54
CA GLU A 189 4.16 4.37 12.82
C GLU A 189 5.19 3.23 12.91
N PHE A 190 6.10 3.34 13.87
CA PHE A 190 6.95 2.23 14.31
C PHE A 190 6.26 1.54 15.49
N THR A 191 5.95 0.25 15.37
CA THR A 191 5.42 -0.58 16.47
C THR A 191 6.45 -1.63 16.86
N ALA A 192 6.77 -1.71 18.15
CA ALA A 192 7.41 -2.89 18.75
C ALA A 192 6.40 -3.56 19.69
N ILE A 193 6.18 -4.87 19.50
CA ILE A 193 5.54 -5.76 20.47
C ILE A 193 6.69 -6.53 21.12
N LEU A 194 6.80 -6.38 22.43
CA LEU A 194 7.88 -6.89 23.28
C LEU A 194 7.25 -7.61 24.47
N THR A 195 8.04 -8.41 25.18
CA THR A 195 7.65 -8.92 26.50
C THR A 195 7.44 -7.77 27.49
N ALA A 196 6.72 -8.03 28.59
CA ALA A 196 6.34 -6.96 29.52
C ALA A 196 7.55 -6.25 30.14
N GLU A 197 8.57 -7.01 30.54
CA GLU A 197 9.81 -6.51 31.13
C GLU A 197 10.72 -5.82 30.09
N GLN A 198 10.81 -6.33 28.86
CA GLN A 198 11.50 -5.65 27.77
C GLN A 198 10.83 -4.31 27.42
N GLY A 199 9.51 -4.27 27.38
CA GLY A 199 8.74 -3.06 27.10
C GLY A 199 8.94 -1.97 28.14
N GLN A 200 8.95 -2.33 29.44
CA GLN A 200 9.25 -1.38 30.51
C GLN A 200 10.71 -0.91 30.48
N ALA A 201 11.67 -1.82 30.26
CA ALA A 201 13.08 -1.45 30.13
C ALA A 201 13.31 -0.49 28.94
N ALA A 202 12.73 -0.77 27.78
CA ALA A 202 12.82 0.10 26.60
C ALA A 202 12.18 1.48 26.83
N TRP A 203 10.99 1.52 27.46
CA TRP A 203 10.33 2.78 27.79
C TRP A 203 11.15 3.64 28.78
N GLN A 204 11.74 3.01 29.79
CA GLN A 204 12.62 3.66 30.75
C GLN A 204 13.84 4.29 30.05
N LEU A 205 14.52 3.55 29.16
CA LEU A 205 15.66 4.07 28.39
C LEU A 205 15.29 5.26 27.49
N VAL A 206 14.11 5.23 26.86
CA VAL A 206 13.60 6.37 26.06
C VAL A 206 13.31 7.59 26.95
N CYS A 207 12.78 7.38 28.16
CA CYS A 207 12.57 8.47 29.12
C CYS A 207 13.89 9.05 29.62
N GLU A 208 14.86 8.21 30.00
CA GLU A 208 16.19 8.65 30.44
C GLU A 208 16.92 9.45 29.36
N MET A 209 16.86 9.00 28.10
CA MET A 209 17.39 9.73 26.95
C MET A 209 16.69 11.07 26.75
N ALA A 210 15.35 11.13 26.87
CA ALA A 210 14.58 12.37 26.78
C ALA A 210 14.91 13.35 27.94
N ASP A 211 15.24 12.83 29.12
CA ASP A 211 15.64 13.61 30.31
C ASP A 211 17.13 14.02 30.31
N THR A 212 17.87 13.76 29.24
CA THR A 212 19.25 14.28 29.08
C THR A 212 19.30 15.80 28.88
N VAL A 213 18.25 16.42 28.34
CA VAL A 213 18.15 17.87 28.12
C VAL A 213 17.80 18.64 29.40
N CYS A 214 17.90 19.98 29.39
CA CYS A 214 17.48 20.79 30.52
C CYS A 214 15.96 21.12 30.47
N LYS A 215 15.37 21.49 31.61
CA LYS A 215 13.95 21.91 31.73
C LYS A 215 13.56 23.16 30.92
N LYS A 216 14.50 23.79 30.21
CA LYS A 216 14.30 24.95 29.34
C LYS A 216 14.54 24.63 27.85
N ASP A 217 14.62 23.35 27.49
CA ASP A 217 14.54 22.92 26.09
C ASP A 217 13.20 23.40 25.48
N ARG A 218 13.20 23.76 24.19
CA ARG A 218 12.01 24.32 23.53
C ARG A 218 11.03 23.25 23.06
N ARG A 219 11.43 21.98 23.03
CA ARG A 219 10.59 20.85 22.61
C ARG A 219 9.67 20.41 23.75
N GLY A 220 8.41 20.10 23.41
CA GLY A 220 7.49 19.44 24.35
C GLY A 220 7.88 17.98 24.61
N ARG A 221 7.41 17.40 25.73
CA ARG A 221 7.79 16.03 26.17
C ARG A 221 7.63 14.98 25.08
N GLN A 222 6.54 15.02 24.30
CA GLN A 222 6.31 14.03 23.25
C GLN A 222 7.34 14.12 22.11
N ILE A 223 7.78 15.33 21.75
CA ILE A 223 8.83 15.52 20.73
C ILE A 223 10.17 15.02 21.28
N LEU A 224 10.48 15.32 22.54
CA LEU A 224 11.69 14.80 23.20
C LEU A 224 11.72 13.26 23.25
N LEU A 225 10.59 12.60 23.48
CA LEU A 225 10.49 11.13 23.44
C LEU A 225 10.70 10.56 22.03
N VAL A 226 10.22 11.25 20.98
CA VAL A 226 10.47 10.86 19.57
C VAL A 226 11.93 11.04 19.20
N ASP A 227 12.52 12.20 19.53
CA ASP A 227 13.95 12.46 19.31
C ASP A 227 14.82 11.45 20.07
N ALA A 228 14.49 11.16 21.33
CA ALA A 228 15.17 10.17 22.16
C ALA A 228 15.14 8.76 21.56
N PHE A 229 13.98 8.34 21.07
CA PHE A 229 13.82 7.05 20.41
C PHE A 229 14.71 6.94 19.15
N VAL A 230 14.74 7.97 18.31
CA VAL A 230 15.60 7.99 17.11
C VAL A 230 17.09 8.06 17.47
N ALA A 231 17.46 8.84 18.49
CA ALA A 231 18.82 8.95 19.00
C ALA A 231 19.37 7.60 19.49
N LEU A 232 18.58 6.85 20.27
CA LEU A 232 18.91 5.50 20.74
C LEU A 232 19.14 4.53 19.57
N LEU A 233 18.31 4.56 18.53
CA LEU A 233 18.50 3.74 17.32
C LEU A 233 19.77 4.09 16.53
N HIS A 234 20.27 5.32 16.65
CA HIS A 234 21.55 5.73 16.08
C HIS A 234 22.76 5.45 17.00
N GLY A 235 22.54 4.97 18.23
CA GLY A 235 23.59 4.74 19.23
C GLY A 235 24.11 6.02 19.88
N GLU A 236 23.33 7.10 19.85
CA GLU A 236 23.65 8.36 20.51
C GLU A 236 23.48 8.22 22.04
N SER A 237 24.26 8.98 22.82
CA SER A 237 24.30 8.89 24.29
C SER A 237 23.54 10.00 25.01
N ALA A 238 23.16 11.07 24.31
CA ALA A 238 22.37 12.19 24.83
C ALA A 238 21.74 12.98 23.69
N LEU A 239 20.65 13.69 23.97
CA LEU A 239 20.05 14.65 23.04
C LEU A 239 20.76 16.01 23.11
N PRO A 240 21.02 16.68 21.97
CA PRO A 240 21.46 18.08 21.98
C PRO A 240 20.33 18.96 22.52
N CYS A 241 20.62 19.82 23.50
CA CYS A 241 19.62 20.69 24.12
C CYS A 241 19.40 21.98 23.32
N THR A 242 18.15 22.35 23.06
CA THR A 242 17.74 23.48 22.21
C THR A 242 17.47 24.79 22.97
N CYS A 243 17.88 24.88 24.23
CA CYS A 243 17.55 26.01 25.12
C CYS A 243 18.28 27.34 24.84
N GLU A 244 19.17 27.39 23.83
CA GLU A 244 19.97 28.56 23.41
C GLU A 244 20.85 29.23 24.50
N LYS A 245 21.02 28.61 25.67
CA LYS A 245 21.88 29.12 26.75
C LYS A 245 23.33 28.68 26.56
N SER A 246 24.23 29.65 26.46
CA SER A 246 25.70 29.51 26.44
C SER A 246 26.25 28.64 27.58
N ASP A 247 25.67 28.80 28.76
CA ASP A 247 26.06 28.22 30.05
C ASP A 247 25.13 27.07 30.47
N CYS A 248 24.45 26.44 29.50
CA CYS A 248 23.65 25.24 29.78
C CYS A 248 24.54 24.02 30.08
N PRO A 249 24.44 23.41 31.28
CA PRO A 249 25.25 22.24 31.64
C PRO A 249 24.91 20.98 30.81
N LYS A 250 23.87 21.04 29.97
CA LYS A 250 23.42 19.97 29.07
C LYS A 250 23.71 20.24 27.59
N VAL A 251 24.36 21.35 27.23
CA VAL A 251 24.77 21.65 25.84
C VAL A 251 26.13 21.01 25.49
N ALA A 252 27.00 20.78 26.47
CA ALA A 252 28.40 20.43 26.26
C ALA A 252 28.74 18.92 26.16
N ALA A 253 27.76 18.02 26.07
CA ALA A 253 27.98 16.57 26.17
C ALA A 253 27.22 15.74 25.13
N ALA A 254 27.62 15.84 23.86
CA ALA A 254 27.23 14.89 22.82
C ALA A 254 28.36 14.70 21.80
N SER A 255 29.29 13.77 22.07
CA SER A 255 30.11 13.19 21.01
C SER A 255 29.21 12.27 20.18
N MET A 256 28.52 12.86 19.21
CA MET A 256 27.60 12.12 18.34
C MET A 256 28.39 11.13 17.48
N PRO A 257 28.17 9.80 17.61
CA PRO A 257 28.76 8.86 16.68
C PRO A 257 28.23 9.16 15.26
N SER A 258 29.05 8.89 14.24
CA SER A 258 28.62 9.08 12.85
C SER A 258 27.39 8.21 12.58
N ARG A 259 26.23 8.85 12.35
CA ARG A 259 24.99 8.15 11.98
C ARG A 259 25.26 7.26 10.77
N ARG A 260 24.95 5.96 10.90
CA ARG A 260 24.88 5.06 9.75
C ARG A 260 23.80 5.60 8.82
N LYS A 261 24.11 5.81 7.54
CA LYS A 261 23.11 6.19 6.53
C LYS A 261 22.38 4.92 6.06
N PRO A 262 21.11 4.67 6.45
CA PRO A 262 20.35 3.57 5.89
C PRO A 262 20.05 3.82 4.41
N LEU A 263 19.86 2.75 3.63
CA LEU A 263 19.38 2.89 2.25
C LEU A 263 17.89 3.25 2.28
N VAL A 264 17.55 4.38 1.68
CA VAL A 264 16.18 4.81 1.41
C VAL A 264 16.01 4.85 -0.11
N GLN A 265 14.94 4.25 -0.64
CA GLN A 265 14.65 4.24 -2.07
C GLN A 265 13.38 5.03 -2.35
N ILE A 266 13.46 5.97 -3.30
CA ILE A 266 12.33 6.72 -3.82
C ILE A 266 12.19 6.51 -5.33
N THR A 267 10.96 6.53 -5.82
CA THR A 267 10.61 6.59 -7.24
C THR A 267 9.93 7.93 -7.48
N VAL A 268 10.45 8.74 -8.41
CA VAL A 268 9.94 10.08 -8.70
C VAL A 268 9.89 10.30 -10.21
N ASP A 269 8.80 10.91 -10.68
CA ASP A 269 8.70 11.40 -12.06
C ASP A 269 9.82 12.43 -12.33
N VAL A 270 10.48 12.33 -13.48
CA VAL A 270 11.53 13.27 -13.86
C VAL A 270 11.00 14.70 -13.97
N ALA A 271 9.74 14.90 -14.39
CA ALA A 271 9.15 16.23 -14.41
C ALA A 271 8.86 16.77 -12.99
N THR A 272 8.45 15.92 -12.04
CA THR A 272 8.30 16.30 -10.61
C THR A 272 9.66 16.67 -10.01
N LEU A 273 10.69 15.87 -10.30
CA LEU A 273 12.04 16.11 -9.81
C LEU A 273 12.63 17.43 -10.33
N LEU A 274 12.35 17.77 -11.59
CA LEU A 274 12.74 19.03 -12.22
C LEU A 274 11.82 20.21 -11.85
N GLY A 275 10.81 20.01 -11.00
CA GLY A 275 9.86 21.05 -10.59
C GLY A 275 8.91 21.53 -11.70
N LEU A 276 8.69 20.71 -12.72
CA LEU A 276 7.79 20.99 -13.86
C LEU A 276 6.35 20.51 -13.61
N THR A 277 6.19 19.52 -12.74
CA THR A 277 4.92 18.94 -12.27
C THR A 277 4.92 18.86 -10.73
N ALA A 278 3.73 18.67 -10.15
CA ALA A 278 3.52 18.45 -8.73
C ALA A 278 3.00 17.02 -8.45
N SER A 279 3.28 16.07 -9.35
CA SER A 279 2.90 14.68 -9.17
C SER A 279 3.60 14.10 -7.93
N PRO A 280 2.93 13.28 -7.11
CA PRO A 280 3.57 12.69 -5.93
C PRO A 280 4.74 11.79 -6.34
N ALA A 281 5.79 11.75 -5.52
CA ALA A 281 6.79 10.69 -5.60
C ALA A 281 6.37 9.54 -4.68
N TYR A 282 7.08 8.42 -4.74
CA TYR A 282 6.81 7.23 -3.94
C TYR A 282 8.04 6.81 -3.13
N LEU A 283 7.89 6.65 -1.82
CA LEU A 283 8.90 6.14 -0.90
C LEU A 283 8.67 4.65 -0.65
N ASP A 284 9.66 3.80 -0.95
CA ASP A 284 9.53 2.36 -0.78
C ASP A 284 9.22 1.99 0.69
N GLY A 285 8.26 1.09 0.87
CA GLY A 285 7.72 0.70 2.18
C GLY A 285 6.82 1.73 2.89
N HIS A 286 6.72 2.98 2.40
CA HIS A 286 5.83 4.01 2.97
C HIS A 286 4.64 4.31 2.07
N GLY A 287 4.85 4.74 0.82
CA GLY A 287 3.76 5.19 -0.04
C GLY A 287 4.06 6.53 -0.73
N PRO A 288 3.03 7.28 -1.15
CA PRO A 288 3.21 8.57 -1.79
C PRO A 288 3.77 9.61 -0.80
N ILE A 289 4.78 10.35 -1.24
CA ILE A 289 5.38 11.49 -0.55
C ILE A 289 5.25 12.75 -1.42
N ASP A 290 5.32 13.92 -0.77
CA ASP A 290 5.24 15.19 -1.49
C ASP A 290 6.49 15.48 -2.34
N PRO A 291 6.39 16.32 -3.39
CA PRO A 291 7.51 16.67 -4.25
C PRO A 291 8.72 17.33 -3.57
N GLU A 292 8.54 18.00 -2.44
CA GLU A 292 9.61 18.72 -1.73
C GLU A 292 10.45 17.76 -0.90
N LEU A 293 9.80 16.87 -0.14
CA LEU A 293 10.46 15.75 0.53
C LEU A 293 11.15 14.83 -0.48
N ALA A 294 10.52 14.57 -1.63
CA ALA A 294 11.13 13.80 -2.71
C ALA A 294 12.42 14.43 -3.22
N ARG A 295 12.42 15.74 -3.52
CA ARG A 295 13.63 16.47 -3.93
C ARG A 295 14.70 16.47 -2.84
N THR A 296 14.32 16.73 -1.59
CA THR A 296 15.22 16.70 -0.42
C THR A 296 15.92 15.34 -0.25
N LEU A 297 15.17 14.24 -0.34
CA LEU A 297 15.73 12.89 -0.28
C LEU A 297 16.63 12.55 -1.47
N ALA A 298 16.40 13.20 -2.62
CA ALA A 298 17.13 12.95 -3.84
C ALA A 298 18.48 13.68 -3.95
N GLU A 299 18.67 14.80 -3.23
CA GLU A 299 19.93 15.56 -3.22
C GLU A 299 21.15 14.69 -2.84
N ASP A 300 20.96 13.80 -1.87
CA ASP A 300 21.99 12.90 -1.30
C ASP A 300 21.94 11.47 -1.90
N ALA A 301 21.13 11.24 -2.95
CA ALA A 301 20.81 9.91 -3.48
C ALA A 301 21.78 9.38 -4.54
N THR A 302 21.80 8.05 -4.70
CA THR A 302 22.41 7.38 -5.86
C THR A 302 21.34 7.07 -6.90
N TRP A 303 21.49 7.63 -8.10
CA TRP A 303 20.46 7.62 -9.13
C TRP A 303 20.46 6.35 -9.97
N ARG A 304 19.25 5.88 -10.33
CA ARG A 304 19.01 4.91 -11.41
C ARG A 304 17.81 5.40 -12.21
N ALA A 305 18.02 5.70 -13.50
CA ALA A 305 16.94 6.04 -14.40
C ALA A 305 16.25 4.77 -14.92
N MET A 306 14.93 4.81 -15.01
CA MET A 306 14.13 3.84 -15.75
C MET A 306 13.35 4.61 -16.82
N LEU A 307 13.66 4.36 -18.09
CA LEU A 307 12.98 4.96 -19.22
C LEU A 307 11.81 4.05 -19.60
N THR A 308 10.59 4.56 -19.52
CA THR A 308 9.38 3.91 -20.05
C THR A 308 8.99 4.63 -21.33
N GLU A 309 9.43 4.10 -22.47
CA GLU A 309 9.24 4.71 -23.79
C GLU A 309 7.79 4.49 -24.27
N MET A 310 6.97 5.56 -24.25
CA MET A 310 5.62 5.56 -24.86
C MET A 310 5.60 6.07 -26.31
N VAL A 311 6.71 6.61 -26.82
CA VAL A 311 6.74 7.35 -28.10
C VAL A 311 6.78 6.39 -29.31
N ASP A 312 7.43 5.25 -29.16
CA ASP A 312 7.70 4.35 -30.29
C ASP A 312 6.44 3.55 -30.70
N LEU A 313 5.63 3.10 -29.75
CA LEU A 313 4.41 2.32 -30.01
C LEU A 313 3.33 3.13 -30.77
N ALA A 314 3.20 4.43 -30.48
CA ALA A 314 2.30 5.32 -31.20
C ALA A 314 2.74 5.56 -32.66
N THR A 315 4.05 5.41 -32.93
CA THR A 315 4.64 5.55 -34.26
C THR A 315 4.46 4.27 -35.07
N GLU A 316 4.65 3.09 -34.47
CA GLU A 316 4.44 1.78 -35.13
C GLU A 316 2.98 1.52 -35.54
N LEU A 317 2.00 2.09 -34.80
CA LEU A 317 0.57 1.91 -35.08
C LEU A 317 -0.01 2.89 -36.12
N GLY A 318 0.78 3.81 -36.67
CA GLY A 318 0.35 4.70 -37.76
C GLY A 318 -0.72 5.73 -37.38
N LEU A 319 -0.85 6.07 -36.09
CA LEU A 319 -1.91 6.94 -35.57
C LEU A 319 -1.60 8.45 -35.62
N VAL A 320 -0.51 8.85 -36.30
CA VAL A 320 -0.19 10.24 -36.62
C VAL A 320 -0.42 10.44 -38.12
N ALA A 321 -1.45 11.21 -38.47
CA ALA A 321 -1.76 11.53 -39.86
C ALA A 321 -0.93 12.72 -40.38
N ASP A 322 -0.46 12.62 -41.63
CA ASP A 322 0.23 13.70 -42.32
C ASP A 322 -0.67 14.94 -42.52
N GLY A 323 -0.12 16.12 -42.18
CA GLY A 323 -0.53 17.40 -42.75
C GLY A 323 -1.57 18.21 -41.97
N MET A 324 -1.13 19.37 -41.47
CA MET A 324 -1.93 20.60 -41.57
C MET A 324 -1.05 21.74 -42.06
N ALA A 325 -1.52 22.43 -43.10
CA ALA A 325 -0.80 23.50 -43.77
C ALA A 325 -0.73 24.80 -42.95
N SER A 326 0.31 25.58 -43.18
CA SER A 326 0.26 27.04 -43.08
C SER A 326 0.68 27.62 -44.42
N ALA A 327 -0.15 28.51 -44.98
CA ALA A 327 0.20 29.26 -46.18
C ALA A 327 1.37 30.21 -45.89
N ASP A 328 2.30 30.35 -46.84
CA ASP A 328 2.48 31.61 -47.58
C ASP A 328 3.40 31.46 -48.81
N THR A 329 2.94 32.06 -49.91
CA THR A 329 3.68 32.57 -51.09
C THR A 329 4.79 31.74 -51.78
N ASP A 330 4.39 31.08 -52.88
CA ASP A 330 4.73 31.42 -54.29
C ASP A 330 6.15 31.21 -54.88
N ALA A 331 6.11 30.79 -56.17
CA ALA A 331 7.13 30.77 -57.23
C ALA A 331 8.12 29.59 -57.40
N GLY A 332 8.07 28.94 -58.59
CA GLY A 332 9.23 28.21 -59.16
C GLY A 332 8.93 26.83 -59.78
N ALA A 333 8.61 26.78 -61.07
CA ALA A 333 8.29 25.58 -61.85
C ALA A 333 9.47 24.64 -62.21
N ALA A 334 9.11 23.44 -62.72
CA ALA A 334 9.90 22.54 -63.59
C ALA A 334 11.07 21.75 -62.94
N ASP A 335 11.46 20.53 -63.37
CA ASP A 335 10.87 19.59 -64.33
C ASP A 335 11.37 18.14 -64.08
N ASP A 336 10.70 17.17 -64.70
CA ASP A 336 11.20 15.90 -65.28
C ASP A 336 11.87 14.72 -64.49
N LEU A 337 11.49 13.52 -64.99
CA LEU A 337 12.22 12.25 -65.13
C LEU A 337 12.54 11.30 -63.93
N LEU A 338 11.72 10.23 -63.88
CA LEU A 338 12.10 8.85 -63.54
C LEU A 338 13.19 8.31 -64.51
N PRO A 339 14.06 7.34 -64.11
CA PRO A 339 13.68 5.93 -64.22
C PRO A 339 14.18 4.98 -63.13
N THR A 340 13.65 3.75 -63.19
CA THR A 340 13.73 2.65 -62.23
C THR A 340 15.03 1.83 -62.25
N GLY A 341 15.37 1.21 -61.12
CA GLY A 341 16.38 0.15 -60.98
C GLY A 341 15.97 -0.87 -59.90
N PRO A 342 16.38 -2.16 -59.99
CA PRO A 342 15.84 -3.26 -59.18
C PRO A 342 16.45 -3.38 -57.76
N PRO A 343 15.82 -4.12 -56.83
CA PRO A 343 16.21 -4.14 -55.42
C PRO A 343 17.45 -4.99 -55.14
N THR A 344 18.26 -4.54 -54.18
CA THR A 344 19.34 -5.32 -53.56
C THR A 344 19.08 -5.49 -52.06
N GLU A 345 19.45 -6.66 -51.52
CA GLU A 345 19.06 -7.15 -50.20
C GLU A 345 19.58 -6.27 -49.03
N PRO A 346 18.78 -6.07 -47.96
CA PRO A 346 19.26 -5.40 -46.75
C PRO A 346 20.09 -6.35 -45.88
N MET A 347 21.39 -6.05 -45.75
CA MET A 347 22.27 -6.65 -44.73
C MET A 347 21.68 -6.58 -43.32
N GLN A 348 21.64 -7.72 -42.62
CA GLN A 348 21.26 -7.80 -41.20
C GLN A 348 22.21 -6.99 -40.31
N ARG A 349 21.81 -5.77 -39.91
CA ARG A 349 22.48 -5.06 -38.82
C ARG A 349 21.95 -5.55 -37.47
N ARG A 350 22.73 -6.42 -36.80
CA ARG A 350 22.52 -6.76 -35.38
C ARG A 350 22.56 -5.49 -34.52
N ARG A 351 21.40 -5.04 -34.01
CA ARG A 351 21.35 -4.07 -32.91
C ARG A 351 21.48 -4.82 -31.58
N GLY A 352 22.69 -4.88 -31.05
CA GLY A 352 22.90 -5.30 -29.66
C GLY A 352 22.50 -4.18 -28.70
N LEU A 353 21.77 -4.50 -27.63
CA LEU A 353 21.53 -3.55 -26.54
C LEU A 353 22.86 -3.23 -25.84
N HIS A 354 23.34 -1.99 -25.96
CA HIS A 354 24.50 -1.52 -25.22
C HIS A 354 24.10 -1.12 -23.79
N VAL A 355 24.22 -2.07 -22.85
CA VAL A 355 24.09 -1.78 -21.42
C VAL A 355 25.30 -0.94 -20.96
N PHE A 356 25.08 0.36 -20.75
CA PHE A 356 26.10 1.25 -20.20
C PHE A 356 26.45 0.90 -18.74
N ARG A 357 27.47 0.05 -18.55
CA ARG A 357 28.15 -0.13 -17.26
C ARG A 357 29.33 0.84 -17.12
N ALA A 358 29.04 2.09 -16.78
CA ALA A 358 30.08 3.03 -16.37
C ALA A 358 30.55 2.73 -14.93
N ARG A 359 31.76 2.18 -14.77
CA ARG A 359 32.52 2.28 -13.51
C ARG A 359 33.19 3.66 -13.48
N GLY A 360 32.49 4.67 -13.00
CA GLY A 360 32.99 6.04 -12.85
C GLY A 360 33.42 6.35 -11.42
N THR A 361 34.63 6.91 -11.26
CA THR A 361 35.12 7.46 -9.99
C THR A 361 34.41 8.76 -9.61
N ARG A 362 34.43 9.09 -8.30
CA ARG A 362 33.70 10.22 -7.71
C ARG A 362 34.00 11.56 -8.39
N HIS A 363 32.96 12.33 -8.71
CA HIS A 363 33.03 13.80 -8.77
C HIS A 363 31.95 14.42 -7.87
N ARG A 364 32.25 15.57 -7.27
CA ARG A 364 31.39 16.26 -6.31
C ARG A 364 30.22 16.99 -7.00
N SER A 365 29.02 16.84 -6.44
CA SER A 365 27.93 17.82 -6.40
C SER A 365 27.70 18.71 -7.64
N GLY A 366 26.85 18.26 -8.55
CA GLY A 366 26.06 19.18 -9.37
C GLY A 366 24.79 19.58 -8.60
N ARG A 367 24.60 20.86 -8.30
CA ARG A 367 23.32 21.34 -7.72
C ARG A 367 22.20 21.20 -8.76
N VAL A 368 21.05 20.70 -8.36
CA VAL A 368 19.81 20.86 -9.12
C VAL A 368 19.48 22.37 -9.18
N PRO A 369 19.07 22.93 -10.33
CA PRO A 369 18.75 24.35 -10.41
C PRO A 369 17.52 24.68 -9.55
N HIS A 370 17.71 25.45 -8.47
CA HIS A 370 16.60 26.01 -7.72
C HIS A 370 15.93 27.10 -8.57
N ARG A 371 14.62 27.00 -8.79
CA ARG A 371 13.84 28.03 -9.49
C ARG A 371 13.19 28.94 -8.45
N ASP A 372 13.17 30.25 -8.71
CA ASP A 372 12.55 31.22 -7.79
C ASP A 372 11.05 30.97 -7.66
N ALA A 373 10.54 31.00 -6.42
CA ALA A 373 9.20 30.56 -6.04
C ALA A 373 8.05 31.48 -6.50
N ASN A 374 8.26 32.34 -7.50
CA ASN A 374 7.40 33.50 -7.77
C ASN A 374 6.67 33.44 -9.14
N ARG A 375 6.19 32.26 -9.53
CA ARG A 375 5.24 32.08 -10.65
C ARG A 375 3.99 31.33 -10.22
N SER A 376 3.09 32.06 -9.57
CA SER A 376 1.72 31.64 -9.27
C SER A 376 0.86 31.62 -10.56
N GLY A 377 0.97 30.53 -11.33
CA GLY A 377 0.06 30.22 -12.43
C GLY A 377 -0.83 29.05 -12.05
N GLU A 378 -2.08 29.31 -11.67
CA GLU A 378 -3.07 28.26 -11.40
C GLU A 378 -3.31 27.41 -12.66
N ARG A 379 -3.19 26.09 -12.53
CA ARG A 379 -3.58 25.16 -13.59
C ARG A 379 -5.04 24.77 -13.39
N VAL A 380 -5.94 25.45 -14.09
CA VAL A 380 -7.37 25.11 -14.12
C VAL A 380 -7.61 24.00 -15.15
N GLY A 381 -7.52 22.76 -14.69
CA GLY A 381 -8.15 21.60 -15.32
C GLY A 381 -9.02 20.91 -14.27
N PRO A 382 -10.12 20.23 -14.65
CA PRO A 382 -10.84 19.38 -13.71
C PRO A 382 -9.88 18.33 -13.15
N PRO A 383 -9.95 17.98 -11.86
CA PRO A 383 -9.13 16.92 -11.30
C PRO A 383 -9.42 15.61 -12.06
N PRO A 384 -8.41 14.74 -12.28
CA PRO A 384 -8.64 13.45 -12.91
C PRO A 384 -9.69 12.66 -12.11
N PRO A 385 -10.48 11.80 -12.78
CA PRO A 385 -11.50 10.99 -12.11
C PRO A 385 -10.86 10.18 -10.97
N GLY A 386 -11.50 10.21 -9.80
CA GLY A 386 -11.06 9.42 -8.65
C GLY A 386 -11.17 7.92 -8.94
N THR A 387 -10.32 7.12 -8.29
CA THR A 387 -10.29 5.65 -8.49
C THR A 387 -11.66 4.98 -8.41
N GLY A 388 -12.56 5.45 -7.53
CA GLY A 388 -13.91 4.93 -7.42
C GLY A 388 -14.79 5.09 -8.67
N THR A 389 -14.68 6.21 -9.41
CA THR A 389 -15.47 6.40 -10.64
C THR A 389 -14.90 5.57 -11.79
N THR A 390 -13.58 5.40 -11.85
CA THR A 390 -12.92 4.48 -12.79
C THR A 390 -13.32 3.02 -12.54
N VAL A 391 -13.31 2.56 -11.28
CA VAL A 391 -13.76 1.19 -10.92
C VAL A 391 -15.21 0.97 -11.34
N SER A 392 -16.12 1.87 -10.95
CA SER A 392 -17.55 1.75 -11.28
C SER A 392 -17.80 1.71 -12.80
N GLY A 393 -17.09 2.53 -13.59
CA GLY A 393 -17.20 2.50 -15.05
C GLY A 393 -16.73 1.17 -15.67
N ILE A 394 -15.68 0.56 -15.12
CA ILE A 394 -15.20 -0.76 -15.57
C ILE A 394 -16.18 -1.86 -15.15
N GLU A 395 -16.74 -1.79 -13.95
CA GLU A 395 -17.74 -2.75 -13.46
C GLU A 395 -19.01 -2.74 -14.33
N SER A 396 -19.55 -1.57 -14.67
CA SER A 396 -20.68 -1.45 -15.61
C SER A 396 -20.34 -1.98 -17.00
N ALA A 397 -19.10 -1.80 -17.47
CA ALA A 397 -18.67 -2.37 -18.75
C ALA A 397 -18.56 -3.90 -18.71
N LEU A 398 -18.09 -4.49 -17.59
CA LEU A 398 -18.02 -5.94 -17.36
C LEU A 398 -19.39 -6.60 -17.07
N GLU A 399 -20.41 -5.79 -16.77
CA GLU A 399 -21.82 -6.21 -16.71
C GLU A 399 -22.45 -6.19 -18.11
N ALA A 400 -22.20 -5.15 -18.90
CA ALA A 400 -22.67 -5.03 -20.28
C ALA A 400 -22.03 -6.06 -21.23
N ASP A 401 -20.74 -6.35 -21.08
CA ASP A 401 -20.04 -7.45 -21.77
C ASP A 401 -19.27 -8.35 -20.77
N PRO A 402 -19.89 -9.43 -20.29
CA PRO A 402 -19.24 -10.42 -19.45
C PRO A 402 -18.06 -11.15 -20.12
N THR A 403 -17.89 -11.07 -21.45
CA THR A 403 -16.80 -11.77 -22.15
C THR A 403 -15.43 -11.13 -21.90
N MET A 404 -15.39 -9.82 -21.60
CA MET A 404 -14.18 -9.11 -21.20
C MET A 404 -13.54 -9.68 -19.93
N ARG A 405 -14.29 -10.40 -19.08
CA ARG A 405 -13.78 -11.07 -17.87
C ARG A 405 -12.71 -12.13 -18.15
N ARG A 406 -12.50 -12.54 -19.42
CA ARG A 406 -11.42 -13.46 -19.83
C ARG A 406 -10.03 -12.80 -19.91
N GLY A 407 -9.94 -11.48 -19.77
CA GLY A 407 -8.69 -10.73 -19.94
C GLY A 407 -8.38 -10.43 -21.41
N CYS A 408 -7.48 -9.48 -21.65
CA CYS A 408 -7.09 -9.08 -23.01
C CYS A 408 -6.16 -10.11 -23.69
N HIS A 409 -5.43 -10.91 -22.91
CA HIS A 409 -4.46 -11.90 -23.40
C HIS A 409 -4.66 -13.24 -22.66
N PRO A 410 -5.68 -14.03 -23.02
CA PRO A 410 -6.02 -15.29 -22.33
C PRO A 410 -4.98 -16.40 -22.52
N ASP A 411 -4.02 -16.23 -23.43
CA ASP A 411 -2.83 -17.06 -23.62
C ASP A 411 -1.69 -16.71 -22.64
N GLY A 412 -1.72 -15.53 -22.02
CA GLY A 412 -0.62 -14.99 -21.22
C GLY A 412 0.59 -14.52 -22.04
N HIS A 413 0.43 -14.29 -23.35
CA HIS A 413 1.51 -13.91 -24.28
C HIS A 413 1.58 -12.40 -24.52
N GLY A 414 0.62 -11.64 -24.00
CA GLY A 414 0.62 -10.17 -24.06
C GLY A 414 0.31 -9.60 -25.44
N GLY A 415 -0.34 -10.39 -26.32
CA GLY A 415 -0.63 -10.00 -27.71
C GLY A 415 0.56 -10.15 -28.66
N LEU A 416 1.67 -10.76 -28.21
CA LEU A 416 2.89 -10.96 -28.97
C LEU A 416 2.93 -12.37 -29.58
N SER A 417 3.37 -12.48 -30.83
CA SER A 417 3.49 -13.76 -31.53
C SER A 417 4.78 -14.54 -31.23
N GLU A 418 5.83 -13.86 -30.76
CA GLU A 418 7.10 -14.49 -30.36
C GLU A 418 7.54 -14.00 -28.96
N PRO A 419 8.18 -14.86 -28.16
CA PRO A 419 8.53 -14.56 -26.79
C PRO A 419 9.71 -13.60 -26.69
N GLN A 420 9.55 -12.58 -25.85
CA GLN A 420 10.61 -11.65 -25.49
C GLN A 420 11.77 -12.36 -24.77
N ALA A 421 12.93 -11.71 -24.68
CA ALA A 421 14.07 -12.23 -23.92
C ALA A 421 13.66 -12.49 -22.46
N GLY A 422 13.93 -13.70 -21.95
CA GLY A 422 13.55 -14.11 -20.59
C GLY A 422 12.10 -14.58 -20.42
N ALA A 423 11.19 -14.31 -21.36
CA ALA A 423 9.76 -14.64 -21.25
C ALA A 423 9.47 -16.14 -21.07
N LEU A 424 10.35 -17.01 -21.58
CA LEU A 424 10.26 -18.48 -21.46
C LEU A 424 10.95 -19.04 -20.19
N VAL A 425 11.32 -18.20 -19.22
CA VAL A 425 11.95 -18.60 -17.96
C VAL A 425 11.02 -18.27 -16.79
N TYR A 426 10.76 -19.23 -15.90
CA TYR A 426 9.79 -19.06 -14.81
C TYR A 426 10.09 -17.87 -13.87
N ARG A 427 11.36 -17.65 -13.52
CA ARG A 427 11.74 -16.53 -12.64
C ARG A 427 12.00 -15.28 -13.49
N PRO A 428 11.29 -14.16 -13.26
CA PRO A 428 11.54 -12.91 -13.97
C PRO A 428 12.92 -12.35 -13.65
N ASP A 429 13.48 -11.56 -14.56
CA ASP A 429 14.70 -10.81 -14.30
C ASP A 429 14.45 -9.58 -13.40
N ALA A 430 15.53 -8.85 -13.07
CA ALA A 430 15.46 -7.68 -12.21
C ALA A 430 14.68 -6.50 -12.83
N ALA A 431 14.65 -6.37 -14.16
CA ALA A 431 13.94 -5.28 -14.84
C ALA A 431 12.43 -5.54 -14.83
N THR A 432 12.02 -6.75 -15.23
CA THR A 432 10.63 -7.22 -15.19
C THR A 432 10.09 -7.17 -13.77
N THR A 433 10.89 -7.63 -12.80
CA THR A 433 10.55 -7.58 -11.36
C THR A 433 10.30 -6.15 -10.90
N ALA A 434 11.15 -5.19 -11.29
CA ALA A 434 10.99 -3.79 -10.91
C ALA A 434 9.76 -3.15 -11.58
N MET A 435 9.51 -3.43 -12.86
CA MET A 435 8.35 -2.92 -13.60
C MET A 435 7.03 -3.38 -12.97
N VAL A 436 6.86 -4.68 -12.72
CA VAL A 436 5.62 -5.23 -12.12
C VAL A 436 5.40 -4.68 -10.71
N ARG A 437 6.46 -4.63 -9.87
CA ARG A 437 6.35 -4.06 -8.52
C ARG A 437 6.03 -2.57 -8.51
N THR A 438 6.58 -1.80 -9.45
CA THR A 438 6.28 -0.37 -9.60
C THR A 438 4.85 -0.16 -10.05
N ARG A 439 4.40 -0.87 -11.10
CA ARG A 439 3.02 -0.85 -11.61
C ARG A 439 2.02 -1.17 -10.51
N ASP A 440 2.27 -2.23 -9.76
CA ASP A 440 1.31 -2.77 -8.81
C ASP A 440 1.30 -2.01 -7.48
N SER A 441 2.49 -1.66 -6.96
CA SER A 441 2.80 -1.04 -5.66
C SER A 441 2.28 -1.77 -4.40
N LEU A 442 1.14 -2.44 -4.48
CA LEU A 442 0.53 -3.27 -3.44
C LEU A 442 0.16 -4.66 -4.02
N CYS A 443 -0.27 -5.57 -3.14
CA CYS A 443 -0.95 -6.80 -3.53
C CYS A 443 -2.20 -6.50 -4.36
N ARG A 444 -2.39 -7.21 -5.47
CA ARG A 444 -3.46 -6.94 -6.44
C ARG A 444 -4.83 -7.51 -6.08
N PHE A 445 -4.95 -8.24 -4.96
CA PHE A 445 -6.25 -8.71 -4.45
C PHE A 445 -7.08 -7.56 -3.83
N PRO A 446 -8.43 -7.54 -3.98
CA PRO A 446 -9.30 -6.49 -3.43
C PRO A 446 -9.03 -6.16 -1.95
N GLY A 447 -8.92 -4.87 -1.64
CA GLY A 447 -8.72 -4.37 -0.26
C GLY A 447 -7.37 -4.72 0.39
N CYS A 448 -6.44 -5.40 -0.31
CA CYS A 448 -5.17 -5.81 0.29
C CYS A 448 -4.11 -4.69 0.23
N SER A 449 -3.57 -4.31 1.38
CA SER A 449 -2.57 -3.23 1.52
C SER A 449 -1.13 -3.72 1.73
N VAL A 450 -0.82 -4.99 1.43
CA VAL A 450 0.56 -5.51 1.52
C VAL A 450 1.41 -4.88 0.40
N PRO A 451 2.54 -4.19 0.69
CA PRO A 451 3.40 -3.60 -0.34
C PRO A 451 4.02 -4.63 -1.28
N ALA A 452 4.17 -4.26 -2.56
CA ALA A 452 4.69 -5.13 -3.62
C ALA A 452 6.10 -5.68 -3.33
N ALA A 453 6.92 -4.98 -2.52
CA ALA A 453 8.21 -5.48 -2.03
C ALA A 453 8.10 -6.79 -1.22
N ARG A 454 6.97 -6.99 -0.52
CA ARG A 454 6.62 -8.21 0.25
C ARG A 454 5.72 -9.17 -0.53
N CYS A 455 5.44 -8.89 -1.80
CA CYS A 455 4.67 -9.75 -2.67
C CYS A 455 5.58 -10.65 -3.53
N GLN A 456 5.05 -11.83 -3.84
CA GLN A 456 5.51 -12.70 -4.91
C GLN A 456 4.99 -12.16 -6.25
N LEU A 457 5.74 -12.41 -7.32
CA LEU A 457 5.26 -12.18 -8.69
C LEU A 457 4.60 -13.48 -9.16
N ASP A 458 3.29 -13.42 -9.33
CA ASP A 458 2.41 -14.52 -9.75
C ASP A 458 2.06 -14.36 -11.23
N HIS A 459 2.05 -15.46 -11.98
CA HIS A 459 1.57 -15.48 -13.36
C HIS A 459 0.04 -15.55 -13.40
N VAL A 460 -0.60 -14.58 -14.05
CA VAL A 460 -2.06 -14.54 -14.21
C VAL A 460 -2.53 -15.79 -14.95
N VAL A 461 -2.07 -15.97 -16.20
CA VAL A 461 -2.13 -17.25 -16.92
C VAL A 461 -0.90 -18.09 -16.53
N PRO A 462 -1.06 -19.30 -15.96
CA PRO A 462 0.04 -20.07 -15.38
C PRO A 462 1.19 -20.37 -16.35
N PHE A 463 2.42 -20.21 -15.86
CA PHE A 463 3.63 -20.62 -16.57
C PHE A 463 3.75 -22.15 -16.66
N SER A 464 4.02 -22.68 -17.86
CA SER A 464 4.20 -24.11 -18.09
C SER A 464 5.67 -24.52 -18.03
N HIS A 465 6.10 -25.15 -16.93
CA HIS A 465 7.46 -25.68 -16.81
C HIS A 465 7.80 -26.77 -17.84
N ARG A 466 6.80 -27.49 -18.36
CA ARG A 466 6.99 -28.57 -19.36
C ARG A 466 7.04 -28.05 -20.79
N ASN A 467 6.29 -26.98 -21.08
CA ASN A 467 6.28 -26.34 -22.39
C ASN A 467 6.11 -24.82 -22.24
N PRO A 468 7.19 -24.07 -21.96
CA PRO A 468 7.11 -22.63 -21.69
C PRO A 468 6.48 -21.80 -22.81
N ARG A 469 6.61 -22.23 -24.07
CA ARG A 469 6.00 -21.52 -25.22
C ARG A 469 4.47 -21.62 -25.23
N ALA A 470 3.90 -22.69 -24.70
CA ALA A 470 2.46 -22.93 -24.68
C ALA A 470 1.78 -22.61 -23.33
N GLY A 471 2.54 -22.24 -22.30
CA GLY A 471 2.00 -21.63 -21.07
C GLY A 471 1.99 -20.11 -21.16
N GLY A 472 1.50 -19.46 -20.10
CA GLY A 472 1.61 -18.00 -19.96
C GLY A 472 3.08 -17.59 -19.77
N TRP A 473 3.48 -16.49 -20.41
CA TRP A 473 4.87 -16.04 -20.43
C TRP A 473 5.22 -15.20 -19.20
N THR A 474 6.51 -15.16 -18.85
CA THR A 474 7.05 -14.34 -17.76
C THR A 474 7.30 -12.91 -18.25
N ILE A 475 6.21 -12.16 -18.46
CA ILE A 475 6.20 -10.79 -18.97
C ILE A 475 5.32 -9.88 -18.10
N VAL A 476 5.52 -8.57 -18.17
CA VAL A 476 4.81 -7.59 -17.31
C VAL A 476 3.28 -7.72 -17.43
N SER A 477 2.76 -7.93 -18.64
CA SER A 477 1.32 -8.10 -18.93
C SER A 477 0.72 -9.44 -18.50
N ASN A 478 1.52 -10.38 -17.98
CA ASN A 478 1.04 -11.65 -17.42
C ASN A 478 1.50 -11.87 -15.97
N LEU A 479 2.21 -10.92 -15.36
CA LEU A 479 2.66 -11.01 -13.96
C LEU A 479 1.90 -10.01 -13.07
N GLN A 480 1.61 -10.41 -11.84
CA GLN A 480 0.96 -9.59 -10.81
C GLN A 480 1.60 -9.77 -9.42
N CYS A 481 1.55 -8.74 -8.58
CA CYS A 481 2.00 -8.82 -7.19
C CYS A 481 0.93 -9.43 -6.28
N LEU A 482 1.20 -10.58 -5.67
CA LEU A 482 0.36 -11.17 -4.62
C LEU A 482 1.14 -11.40 -3.33
N CYS A 483 0.52 -11.10 -2.18
CA CYS A 483 1.06 -11.56 -0.90
C CYS A 483 0.85 -13.09 -0.76
N GLN A 484 1.61 -13.74 0.12
CA GLN A 484 1.59 -15.21 0.27
C GLN A 484 0.16 -15.77 0.43
N PHE A 485 -0.69 -15.08 1.20
CA PHE A 485 -2.08 -15.48 1.44
C PHE A 485 -2.91 -15.52 0.15
N HIS A 486 -2.94 -14.42 -0.62
CA HIS A 486 -3.74 -14.36 -1.86
C HIS A 486 -3.12 -15.20 -3.00
N HIS A 487 -1.79 -15.34 -3.01
CA HIS A 487 -1.10 -16.31 -3.88
C HIS A 487 -1.59 -17.73 -3.60
N ASN A 488 -1.68 -18.14 -2.32
CA ASN A 488 -2.18 -19.46 -1.95
C ASN A 488 -3.65 -19.64 -2.38
N LEU A 489 -4.53 -18.65 -2.16
CA LEU A 489 -5.92 -18.72 -2.61
C LEU A 489 -6.06 -18.91 -4.13
N LYS A 490 -5.27 -18.19 -4.94
CA LYS A 490 -5.24 -18.39 -6.40
C LYS A 490 -4.67 -19.76 -6.79
N THR A 491 -3.56 -20.17 -6.17
CA THR A 491 -2.94 -21.49 -6.40
C THR A 491 -3.89 -22.64 -6.08
N MET A 492 -4.78 -22.46 -5.10
CA MET A 492 -5.81 -23.42 -4.72
C MET A 492 -7.06 -23.41 -5.63
N GLY A 493 -7.17 -22.48 -6.59
CA GLY A 493 -8.38 -22.29 -7.38
C GLY A 493 -9.60 -21.85 -6.54
N ARG A 494 -9.36 -21.13 -5.43
CA ARG A 494 -10.44 -20.52 -4.60
C ARG A 494 -10.93 -19.21 -5.22
N VAL A 495 -10.00 -18.51 -5.85
CA VAL A 495 -10.22 -17.29 -6.63
C VAL A 495 -9.47 -17.42 -7.96
N ASP A 496 -10.06 -16.89 -9.02
CA ASP A 496 -9.43 -16.73 -10.33
C ASP A 496 -9.15 -15.25 -10.59
N ALA A 497 -8.18 -14.97 -11.47
CA ALA A 497 -7.76 -13.63 -11.81
C ALA A 497 -7.50 -13.51 -13.32
N SER A 498 -8.05 -12.46 -13.95
CA SER A 498 -7.73 -12.08 -15.32
C SER A 498 -7.27 -10.63 -15.40
N MET A 499 -6.37 -10.34 -16.33
CA MET A 499 -5.84 -8.99 -16.54
C MET A 499 -6.46 -8.38 -17.80
N LEU A 500 -7.06 -7.20 -17.65
CA LEU A 500 -7.52 -6.37 -18.76
C LEU A 500 -6.36 -5.46 -19.24
N GLY A 501 -6.65 -4.60 -20.22
CA GLY A 501 -5.75 -3.49 -20.57
C GLY A 501 -5.37 -2.65 -19.34
N ALA A 502 -4.21 -1.98 -19.42
CA ALA A 502 -3.68 -1.14 -18.35
C ALA A 502 -3.54 -1.84 -16.97
N GLY A 503 -3.27 -3.15 -16.93
CA GLY A 503 -2.95 -3.87 -15.68
C GLY A 503 -4.10 -3.94 -14.66
N VAL A 504 -5.33 -3.64 -15.09
CA VAL A 504 -6.54 -3.79 -14.30
C VAL A 504 -6.81 -5.28 -14.10
N MET A 505 -7.02 -5.70 -12.84
CA MET A 505 -7.33 -7.10 -12.54
C MET A 505 -8.83 -7.25 -12.28
N VAL A 506 -9.43 -8.27 -12.90
CA VAL A 506 -10.76 -8.78 -12.53
C VAL A 506 -10.53 -10.05 -11.71
N TRP A 507 -11.02 -10.05 -10.48
CA TRP A 507 -11.03 -11.21 -9.59
C TRP A 507 -12.40 -11.85 -9.60
N THR A 508 -12.45 -13.19 -9.64
CA THR A 508 -13.70 -13.96 -9.51
C THR A 508 -13.53 -15.01 -8.42
N SER A 509 -14.34 -14.96 -7.37
CA SER A 509 -14.35 -16.04 -6.36
C SER A 509 -15.16 -17.25 -6.86
N ARG A 510 -14.96 -18.42 -6.25
CA ARG A 510 -15.73 -19.63 -6.61
C ARG A 510 -17.26 -19.47 -6.44
N TYR A 511 -17.70 -18.45 -5.71
CA TYR A 511 -19.12 -18.12 -5.50
C TYR A 511 -19.70 -17.20 -6.59
N GLY A 512 -18.91 -16.85 -7.61
CA GLY A 512 -19.28 -15.95 -8.70
C GLY A 512 -19.13 -14.46 -8.37
N THR A 513 -18.75 -14.12 -7.13
CA THR A 513 -18.49 -12.72 -6.75
C THR A 513 -17.30 -12.20 -7.54
N THR A 514 -17.55 -11.16 -8.35
CA THR A 514 -16.56 -10.50 -9.21
C THR A 514 -16.15 -9.17 -8.59
N THR A 515 -14.87 -8.79 -8.66
CA THR A 515 -14.39 -7.50 -8.15
C THR A 515 -13.21 -6.99 -8.98
N VAL A 516 -13.20 -5.70 -9.28
CA VAL A 516 -12.14 -5.04 -10.04
C VAL A 516 -11.10 -4.42 -9.10
N THR A 517 -9.82 -4.48 -9.47
CA THR A 517 -8.79 -3.70 -8.79
C THR A 517 -7.92 -2.92 -9.79
N LEU A 518 -7.72 -1.65 -9.50
CA LEU A 518 -6.79 -0.80 -10.24
C LEU A 518 -5.36 -0.98 -9.68
N PRO A 519 -4.34 -1.01 -10.55
CA PRO A 519 -2.94 -1.00 -10.13
C PRO A 519 -2.61 0.23 -9.27
N GLY A 520 -1.84 0.03 -8.20
CA GLY A 520 -1.60 1.05 -7.16
C GLY A 520 -0.41 1.97 -7.42
N GLY A 521 0.44 1.66 -8.40
CA GLY A 521 1.49 2.56 -8.87
C GLY A 521 0.95 3.65 -9.77
N MET A 522 1.82 4.60 -10.15
CA MET A 522 1.51 5.56 -11.20
C MET A 522 1.12 4.81 -12.49
N PHE A 523 -0.17 4.83 -12.81
CA PHE A 523 -0.58 4.68 -14.19
C PHE A 523 -0.39 6.00 -14.91
N VAL A 524 0.51 5.98 -15.88
CA VAL A 524 0.36 6.88 -17.02
C VAL A 524 -0.99 6.51 -17.65
N GLN A 525 -1.91 7.47 -17.70
CA GLN A 525 -3.15 7.27 -18.42
C GLN A 525 -2.81 7.00 -19.88
N ASP A 526 -3.22 5.85 -20.41
CA ASP A 526 -3.37 5.70 -21.84
C ASP A 526 -4.60 6.52 -22.25
N SER A 527 -4.33 7.76 -22.65
CA SER A 527 -5.33 8.77 -22.98
C SER A 527 -4.71 9.70 -24.01
N ALA A 528 -4.68 9.21 -25.25
CA ALA A 528 -4.31 10.02 -26.39
C ALA A 528 -5.25 11.22 -26.51
N SER A 529 -4.74 12.44 -26.28
CA SER A 529 -5.10 13.67 -27.01
C SER A 529 -4.29 14.87 -26.52
N ALA A 530 -3.69 15.59 -27.48
CA ALA A 530 -3.11 16.93 -27.35
C ALA A 530 -1.99 17.14 -26.31
N LEU A 531 -0.76 17.32 -26.81
CA LEU A 531 0.01 18.57 -26.72
C LEU A 531 1.44 18.37 -27.28
N VAL A 532 1.77 19.06 -28.37
CA VAL A 532 3.17 19.20 -28.84
C VAL A 532 3.71 20.56 -28.36
N PRO A 533 4.77 20.60 -27.55
CA PRO A 533 5.53 21.82 -27.31
C PRO A 533 6.31 22.18 -28.58
N ARG A 534 6.04 23.35 -29.18
CA ARG A 534 6.93 23.91 -30.21
C ARG A 534 8.26 24.29 -29.56
N LEU A 535 9.28 23.45 -29.71
CA LEU A 535 10.67 23.88 -29.56
C LEU A 535 11.10 24.59 -30.85
N PRO A 536 11.53 25.86 -30.81
CA PRO A 536 12.06 26.51 -32.00
C PRO A 536 13.36 25.81 -32.42
N CYS A 537 13.42 25.37 -33.67
CA CYS A 537 14.63 24.79 -34.24
C CYS A 537 15.78 25.80 -34.12
N MET A 538 16.90 25.39 -33.51
CA MET A 538 18.13 26.16 -33.63
C MET A 538 18.49 26.23 -35.11
N ARG A 539 18.63 27.45 -35.65
CA ARG A 539 19.12 27.65 -37.01
C ARG A 539 20.41 26.86 -37.19
N SER A 540 20.40 25.91 -38.12
CA SER A 540 21.64 25.35 -38.65
C SER A 540 22.48 26.50 -39.18
N ARG A 541 23.62 26.75 -38.53
CA ARG A 541 24.66 27.57 -39.14
C ARG A 541 25.25 26.74 -40.26
N HIS A 542 24.81 27.02 -41.49
CA HIS A 542 25.73 26.92 -42.62
C HIS A 542 26.91 27.85 -42.32
N ASP A 543 28.11 27.27 -42.29
CA ASP A 543 29.32 27.94 -42.72
C ASP A 543 30.18 26.90 -43.45
N SER A 544 30.80 27.32 -44.54
CA SER A 544 31.44 26.46 -45.55
C SER A 544 32.72 25.78 -45.06
N PRO A 545 33.18 24.69 -45.71
CA PRO A 545 34.45 24.07 -45.38
C PRO A 545 35.62 24.98 -45.76
N ALA A 546 36.27 25.59 -44.76
CA ALA A 546 37.54 26.28 -44.95
C ALA A 546 38.68 25.25 -45.04
N THR A 547 39.44 25.30 -46.13
CA THR A 547 40.66 24.51 -46.33
C THR A 547 41.74 24.95 -45.34
N TYR A 548 42.32 24.00 -44.60
CA TYR A 548 43.61 24.21 -43.94
C TYR A 548 44.72 23.76 -44.88
N SER A 549 45.65 24.67 -45.16
CA SER A 549 46.97 24.37 -45.73
C SER A 549 47.98 24.16 -44.60
N ASP A 550 49.10 23.49 -44.92
CA ASP A 550 50.09 23.06 -43.94
C ASP A 550 50.70 24.19 -43.10
N GLY A 551 50.86 23.90 -41.80
CA GLY A 551 51.93 24.45 -40.96
C GLY A 551 51.69 25.81 -40.31
N GLU A 552 51.01 25.82 -39.14
CA GLU A 552 51.37 26.67 -38.00
C GLU A 552 50.69 26.22 -36.69
N SER A 553 51.27 26.57 -35.55
CA SER A 553 50.79 26.35 -34.17
C SER A 553 51.31 27.50 -33.27
N PRO A 554 50.85 27.69 -32.00
CA PRO A 554 49.73 27.08 -31.29
C PRO A 554 48.58 28.11 -31.12
N PRO A 555 48.35 28.93 -30.04
CA PRO A 555 48.82 28.92 -28.64
C PRO A 555 47.72 28.65 -27.56
N PHE A 556 48.16 28.09 -26.42
CA PHE A 556 47.45 27.87 -25.13
C PHE A 556 46.29 26.86 -25.08
#